data_AF-A0A9C9YWH6-F1
#
_entry.id   AF-A0A9C9YWH6-F1
#
_cell.length_a   1.000
_cell.length_b   1.000
_cell.length_c   1.000
_cell.angle_alpha   90.00
_cell.angle_beta   90.00
_cell.angle_gamma   90.00
#
_symmetry.space_group_name_H-M   'P 1'
#
loop_
_entity.id
_entity.type
_entity.pdbx_description
1 polymer ?
#
loop_
_entity_poly.entity_id
_entity_poly.type
_entity_poly.pdbx_seq_one_letter_code
_entity_poly.pdbx_strand_id
1 'polypeptide(L)' 'MTANPAPFPDEPAQLDFGADEAHAGFRLQRLEVLNWGTFHKKVWTLDAAGDNTLLTGDIGSGKSTLVDAVTTLL' A
#
# COMPACT_ATOMS: atom_id res chain seq x y z
N MET A 1 37.67 8.22 24.71
CA MET A 1 37.83 6.82 24.26
C MET A 1 37.21 5.94 25.35
N THR A 2 35.90 5.91 25.44
CA THR A 2 35.16 5.07 26.40
C THR A 2 34.68 3.85 25.62
N ALA A 3 35.20 2.67 25.99
CA ALA A 3 34.80 1.41 25.38
C ALA A 3 33.31 1.18 25.59
N ASN A 4 32.60 0.86 24.51
CA ASN A 4 31.23 0.36 24.61
C ASN A 4 31.29 -1.03 25.25
N PRO A 5 30.62 -1.29 26.39
CA PRO A 5 30.62 -2.62 26.99
C PRO A 5 29.98 -3.64 26.02
N ALA A 6 30.49 -4.87 26.05
CA ALA A 6 29.88 -5.97 25.31
C ALA A 6 28.45 -6.23 25.85
N PRO A 7 27.47 -6.50 24.97
CA PRO A 7 26.09 -6.74 25.39
C PRO A 7 26.00 -7.99 26.27
N PHE A 8 25.06 -7.98 27.23
CA PHE A 8 24.87 -9.10 28.14
C PHE A 8 24.15 -10.27 27.43
N PRO A 9 24.51 -11.53 27.73
CA PRO A 9 24.01 -12.70 27.00
C PRO A 9 22.50 -12.98 27.15
N ASP A 10 21.81 -12.26 28.03
CA ASP A 10 20.37 -12.42 28.33
C ASP A 10 19.55 -11.16 28.03
N GLU A 11 20.06 -10.20 27.23
CA GLU A 11 19.20 -9.14 26.72
C GLU A 11 18.09 -9.77 25.87
N PRO A 12 16.81 -9.63 26.26
CA PRO A 12 15.73 -10.13 25.44
C PRO A 12 15.87 -9.44 24.09
N ALA A 13 15.93 -10.23 23.01
CA ALA A 13 15.87 -9.70 21.66
C ALA A 13 14.72 -8.70 21.63
N GLN A 14 15.05 -7.41 21.58
CA GLN A 14 14.07 -6.36 21.43
C GLN A 14 13.49 -6.60 20.04
N LEU A 15 12.41 -7.38 20.02
CA LEU A 15 11.58 -7.55 18.85
C LEU A 15 11.10 -6.14 18.54
N ASP A 16 11.71 -5.58 17.49
CA ASP A 16 11.29 -4.31 16.93
C ASP A 16 9.91 -4.54 16.33
N PHE A 17 8.89 -4.45 17.19
CA PHE A 17 7.48 -4.47 16.79
C PHE A 17 7.08 -3.15 16.10
N GLY A 18 8.02 -2.23 15.89
CA GLY A 18 7.90 -1.15 14.94
C GLY A 18 8.18 -1.65 13.53
N ALA A 19 7.37 -2.59 13.02
CA ALA A 19 7.19 -2.67 11.58
C ALA A 19 6.53 -1.35 11.18
N ASP A 20 7.36 -0.33 10.95
CA ASP A 20 7.04 1.01 10.45
C ASP A 20 5.62 1.44 10.84
N GLU A 21 5.42 2.17 11.95
CA GLU A 21 4.07 2.71 12.27
C GLU A 21 3.48 3.49 11.07
N ALA A 22 4.33 3.99 10.16
CA ALA A 22 3.92 4.57 8.88
C ALA A 22 3.15 3.61 7.96
N HIS A 23 3.39 2.30 8.07
CA HIS A 23 2.80 1.24 7.26
C HIS A 23 1.72 0.41 7.98
N ALA A 24 1.39 0.72 9.24
CA ALA A 24 0.29 0.08 9.95
C ALA A 24 -1.07 0.23 9.21
N GLY A 25 -1.94 -0.78 9.28
CA GLY A 25 -3.30 -0.79 8.70
C GLY A 25 -3.51 -1.67 7.46
N PHE A 26 -4.73 -1.65 6.90
CA PHE A 26 -5.06 -2.33 5.64
C PHE A 26 -4.63 -1.49 4.45
N ARG A 27 -3.84 -2.07 3.54
CA ARG A 27 -3.31 -1.37 2.37
C ARG A 27 -3.66 -2.10 1.09
N LEU A 28 -3.98 -1.33 0.06
CA LEU A 28 -4.27 -1.87 -1.26
C LEU A 28 -2.96 -2.37 -1.88
N GLN A 29 -2.87 -3.67 -2.14
CA GLN A 29 -1.75 -4.26 -2.88
C GLN A 29 -1.99 -4.11 -4.37
N ARG A 30 -3.13 -4.60 -4.85
CA ARG A 30 -3.48 -4.63 -6.26
C ARG A 30 -5.00 -4.51 -6.42
N LEU A 31 -5.42 -3.73 -7.40
CA LEU A 31 -6.81 -3.64 -7.84
C LEU A 31 -6.90 -4.11 -9.28
N GLU A 32 -7.79 -5.06 -9.55
CA GLU A 32 -8.12 -5.51 -10.89
C GLU A 32 -9.59 -5.21 -11.18
N VAL A 33 -9.85 -4.48 -12.27
CA VAL A 33 -11.21 -4.13 -12.70
C VAL A 33 -11.46 -4.62 -14.12
N LEU A 34 -12.66 -5.15 -14.33
CA LEU A 34 -13.14 -5.60 -15.63
C LEU A 34 -14.60 -5.14 -15.79
N ASN A 35 -14.87 -4.48 -16.91
CA ASN A 35 -16.20 -3.96 -17.27
C ASN A 35 -16.78 -3.00 -16.22
N TRP A 36 -15.94 -2.12 -15.66
CA TRP A 36 -16.34 -1.11 -14.68
C TRP A 36 -16.20 0.30 -15.25
N GLY A 37 -17.33 0.95 -15.55
CA GLY A 37 -17.39 2.28 -16.18
C GLY A 37 -16.55 2.37 -17.46
N THR A 38 -15.53 3.25 -17.51
CA THR A 38 -14.64 3.41 -18.68
C THR A 38 -13.60 2.28 -18.82
N PHE A 39 -13.44 1.42 -17.81
CA PHE A 39 -12.50 0.30 -17.80
C PHE A 39 -13.16 -0.98 -18.31
N HIS A 40 -13.19 -1.16 -19.63
CA HIS A 40 -13.78 -2.32 -20.30
C HIS A 40 -12.80 -2.99 -21.28
N LYS A 41 -13.21 -4.08 -21.92
CA LYS A 41 -12.51 -4.83 -23.02
C LYS A 41 -11.26 -5.61 -22.62
N LYS A 42 -10.70 -5.35 -21.44
CA LYS A 42 -9.61 -6.11 -20.84
C LYS A 42 -9.66 -5.95 -19.32
N VAL A 43 -8.95 -6.82 -18.62
CA VAL A 43 -8.66 -6.61 -17.20
C VAL A 43 -7.68 -5.44 -17.09
N TRP A 44 -8.06 -4.43 -16.33
CA TRP A 44 -7.19 -3.30 -15.99
C TRP A 44 -6.64 -3.52 -14.59
N THR A 45 -5.32 -3.40 -14.43
CA THR A 45 -4.63 -3.58 -13.16
C THR A 45 -4.05 -2.26 -12.69
N LEU A 46 -4.33 -1.90 -11.43
CA LEU A 46 -3.61 -0.89 -10.66
C LEU A 46 -2.76 -1.63 -9.63
N ASP A 47 -1.44 -1.51 -9.74
CA ASP A 47 -0.49 -2.05 -8.77
C ASP A 47 -0.09 -0.92 -7.82
N ALA A 48 -0.54 -1.03 -6.57
CA ALA A 48 -0.28 -0.04 -5.52
C ALA A 48 0.84 -0.48 -4.59
N ALA A 49 1.24 -1.76 -4.61
CA ALA A 49 2.29 -2.36 -3.79
C ALA A 49 2.17 -2.11 -2.26
N GLY A 50 1.01 -1.65 -1.77
CA GLY A 50 0.84 -1.23 -0.38
C GLY A 50 1.40 0.18 -0.07
N ASP A 51 1.82 0.93 -1.08
CA ASP A 51 2.38 2.28 -0.95
C ASP A 51 1.38 3.37 -1.36
N ASN A 52 1.78 4.62 -1.15
CA ASN A 52 1.00 5.77 -1.62
C ASN A 52 0.98 5.81 -3.15
N THR A 53 -0.22 5.71 -3.72
CA THR A 53 -0.43 5.68 -5.16
C THR A 53 -1.06 6.98 -5.65
N LEU A 54 -0.46 7.63 -6.65
CA LEU A 54 -1.00 8.83 -7.29
C LEU A 54 -1.78 8.47 -8.55
N LEU A 55 -3.08 8.79 -8.57
CA LEU A 55 -3.94 8.57 -9.74
C LEU A 55 -4.02 9.85 -10.60
N THR A 56 -3.44 9.82 -11.79
CA THR A 56 -3.41 10.95 -12.74
C THR A 56 -4.03 10.60 -14.08
N GLY A 57 -4.27 11.62 -14.92
CA GLY A 57 -4.82 11.48 -16.26
C GLY A 57 -5.77 12.62 -16.63
N ASP A 58 -6.13 12.69 -17.91
CA ASP A 58 -6.95 13.76 -18.47
C ASP A 58 -8.40 13.80 -17.95
N ILE A 59 -9.10 14.90 -18.18
CA ILE A 59 -10.53 15.02 -17.86
C ILE A 59 -11.30 13.96 -18.66
N GLY A 60 -12.19 13.22 -17.98
CA GLY A 60 -12.95 12.13 -18.59
C GLY A 60 -12.22 10.79 -18.71
N SER A 61 -10.98 10.68 -18.22
CA SER A 61 -10.21 9.42 -18.30
C SER A 61 -10.74 8.27 -17.41
N GLY A 62 -11.66 8.55 -16.49
CA GLY A 62 -12.23 7.53 -15.58
C GLY A 62 -11.61 7.44 -14.18
N LYS A 63 -10.76 8.40 -13.78
CA LYS A 63 -10.14 8.40 -12.43
C LYS A 63 -11.17 8.25 -11.30
N SER A 64 -12.24 9.04 -11.32
CA SER A 64 -13.32 8.96 -10.33
C SER A 64 -14.04 7.62 -10.35
N THR A 65 -14.18 6.99 -11.53
CA THR A 65 -14.74 5.63 -11.67
C THR A 65 -13.83 4.58 -11.03
N LEU A 66 -12.50 4.76 -11.11
CA LEU A 66 -11.56 3.86 -10.45
C LEU A 66 -11.60 4.03 -8.91
N VAL A 67 -11.72 5.27 -8.43
CA VAL A 67 -11.90 5.55 -6.99
C VAL A 67 -13.20 4.94 -6.49
N ASP A 68 -14.29 5.07 -7.25
CA ASP A 68 -15.58 4.45 -6.95
C ASP A 68 -15.50 2.91 -6.85
N ALA A 69 -14.72 2.27 -7.72
CA ALA A 69 -14.46 0.83 -7.65
C ALA A 69 -13.77 0.44 -6.34
N VAL A 70 -12.76 1.22 -5.90
CA VAL A 70 -12.07 0.98 -4.62
C VAL A 70 -13.02 1.13 -3.45
N THR A 71 -13.80 2.21 -3.42
CA THR A 71 -14.75 2.45 -2.32
C THR A 71 -15.92 1.47 -2.31
N THR A 72 -16.24 0.82 -3.42
CA THR A 72 -17.24 -0.26 -3.47
C THR A 72 -16.77 -1.54 -2.76
N LEU A 73 -15.45 -1.73 -2.62
CA LEU A 73 -14.85 -2.91 -1.98
C LEU A 73 -14.58 -2.71 -0.48
N LEU A 74 -14.72 -1.50 0.05
CA LEU A 74 -14.46 -1.13 1.45
C LEU A 74 -15.78 -0.94 2.21
#